data_AF-A0A1F4U381-F1
#
_entry.id   AF-A0A1F4U381-F1
#
_cell.length_a   1.000
_cell.length_b   1.000
_cell.length_c   1.000
_cell.angle_alpha   90.00
_cell.angle_beta   90.00
_cell.angle_gamma   90.00
#
_symmetry.space_group_name_H-M   'P 1'
#
loop_
_entity.id
_entity.type
_entity.pdbx_description
1 polymer ?
#
loop_
_entity_poly.entity_id
_entity_poly.type
_entity_poly.pdbx_seq_one_letter_code
_entity_poly.pdbx_strand_id
1 'polypeptide(L)' 'ISFHSLEDKLAKEFGQGAPPSIFVRIDDKVVIKSLYKKPITPLQEELRRNIRARSAKMRVFEKL' A
#
# COMPACT_ATOMS: atom_id res chain seq x y z
N ILE A 1 0.88 -4.70 -3.53
CA ILE A 1 1.66 -3.87 -4.47
C ILE A 1 0.65 -3.31 -5.47
N SER A 2 0.68 -2.01 -5.73
CA SER A 2 -0.25 -1.32 -6.63
C SER A 2 0.50 -0.79 -7.85
N PHE A 3 -0.14 -0.76 -9.02
CA PHE A 3 0.45 -0.20 -10.24
C PHE A 3 -0.25 1.07 -10.70
N HIS A 4 -1.47 1.31 -10.23
CA HIS A 4 -2.26 2.50 -10.52
C HIS A 4 -2.50 3.35 -9.28
N SER A 5 -2.72 4.65 -9.49
CA SER A 5 -2.91 5.62 -8.41
C SER A 5 -4.16 5.35 -7.56
N LEU A 6 -5.23 4.81 -8.16
CA LEU A 6 -6.45 4.46 -7.43
C LEU A 6 -6.19 3.33 -6.42
N GLU A 7 -5.46 2.31 -6.84
CA GLU A 7 -5.10 1.17 -5.99
C GLU A 7 -4.16 1.60 -4.85
N ASP A 8 -3.17 2.46 -5.14
CA ASP A 8 -2.26 3.03 -4.12
C ASP A 8 -3.03 3.88 -3.09
N LYS A 9 -4.04 4.63 -3.54
CA LYS A 9 -4.92 5.40 -2.65
C LYS A 9 -5.69 4.47 -1.72
N LEU A 10 -6.34 3.44 -2.25
CA LEU A 10 -7.08 2.45 -1.45
C LEU A 10 -6.18 1.74 -0.43
N ALA A 11 -4.99 1.32 -0.85
CA ALA A 11 -4.02 0.67 0.04
C ALA A 11 -3.51 1.63 1.15
N LYS A 12 -3.34 2.92 0.83
CA LYS A 12 -2.97 3.93 1.82
C LYS A 12 -4.09 4.17 2.83
N GLU A 13 -5.33 4.31 2.36
CA GLU A 13 -6.50 4.52 3.22
C GLU A 13 -6.73 3.33 4.15
N PHE A 14 -6.63 2.11 3.62
CA PHE A 14 -6.65 0.87 4.40
C PHE A 14 -5.67 0.92 5.57
N GLY A 15 -4.38 1.22 5.29
CA GLY A 15 -3.33 1.28 6.29
C GLY A 15 -3.43 2.42 7.32
N GLN A 16 -4.25 3.44 7.07
CA GLN A 16 -4.45 4.58 7.97
C GLN A 16 -5.65 4.39 8.91
N GLY A 17 -6.35 3.26 8.82
CA GLY A 17 -7.54 3.00 9.63
C GLY A 17 -8.76 3.83 9.23
N ALA A 18 -8.70 4.52 8.09
CA ALA A 18 -9.87 5.13 7.48
C ALA A 18 -10.71 4.02 6.85
N PRO A 19 -12.05 3.98 7.05
CA PRO A 19 -12.89 3.01 6.35
C PRO A 19 -12.84 3.37 4.87
N PRO A 20 -12.22 2.55 4.00
CA PRO A 20 -12.57 2.62 2.59
C PRO A 20 -14.05 2.22 2.57
N SER A 21 -14.86 2.84 1.72
CA SER A 21 -16.32 2.65 1.60
C SER A 21 -16.79 1.21 1.30
N ILE A 22 -15.92 0.20 1.48
CA ILE A 22 -16.06 -1.22 1.18
C ILE A 22 -15.70 -2.15 2.38
N PHE A 23 -15.17 -1.69 3.52
CA PHE A 23 -14.79 -2.59 4.63
C PHE A 23 -15.28 -2.17 6.02
N VAL A 24 -15.92 -3.12 6.71
CA VAL A 24 -16.53 -3.03 8.06
C VAL A 24 -15.45 -2.97 9.14
N ARG A 25 -15.53 -2.00 10.07
CA ARG A 25 -14.76 -1.99 11.33
C ARG A 25 -15.26 -3.14 12.22
N ILE A 26 -14.34 -3.96 12.72
CA ILE A 26 -14.58 -4.79 13.90
C ILE A 26 -13.94 -4.03 15.08
N ASP A 27 -14.78 -3.45 15.94
CA ASP A 27 -14.42 -2.96 17.29
C ASP A 27 -13.41 -1.82 17.43
N ASP A 28 -13.44 -0.81 16.54
CA ASP A 28 -12.82 0.51 16.74
C ASP A 28 -11.28 0.58 16.93
N LYS A 29 -10.58 -0.55 16.88
CA LYS A 29 -9.12 -0.63 17.04
C LYS A 29 -8.43 -0.73 15.70
N VAL A 30 -7.49 0.17 15.45
CA VAL A 30 -6.56 0.07 14.31
C VAL A 30 -5.62 -1.09 14.58
N VAL A 31 -5.93 -2.25 14.00
CA VAL A 31 -5.17 -3.51 14.17
C VAL A 31 -3.97 -3.63 13.22
N ILE A 32 -3.62 -2.57 12.48
CA ILE A 32 -2.52 -2.60 11.51
C ILE A 32 -1.63 -1.37 11.64
N LYS A 33 -0.31 -1.59 11.52
CA LYS A 33 0.74 -0.58 11.57
C LYS A 33 1.49 -0.55 10.25
N SER A 34 1.60 0.63 9.62
CA SER A 34 2.45 0.81 8.44
C SER A 34 3.93 0.72 8.81
N LEU A 35 4.68 -0.19 8.18
CA LEU A 35 6.12 -0.33 8.44
C LEU A 35 6.95 0.80 7.80
N TYR A 36 6.51 1.30 6.64
CA TYR A 36 7.19 2.37 5.91
C TYR A 36 6.27 3.59 5.77
N LYS A 37 6.83 4.81 5.90
CA LYS A 37 6.10 6.07 5.69
C LYS A 37 5.79 6.36 4.22
N LYS A 38 6.72 5.98 3.32
CA LYS A 38 6.59 6.10 1.86
C LYS A 38 6.50 4.69 1.25
N PRO A 39 5.78 4.51 0.12
CA PRO A 39 5.80 3.22 -0.57
C PRO A 39 7.21 2.93 -1.08
N ILE A 40 7.59 1.66 -1.08
CA ILE A 40 8.80 1.16 -1.73
C ILE A 40 8.57 1.16 -3.24
N THR A 41 9.50 1.73 -3.98
CA THR A 41 9.49 1.81 -5.45
C THR A 41 10.58 0.91 -6.03
N PRO A 42 10.41 0.41 -7.26
CA PRO A 42 11.41 -0.41 -7.93
C PRO A 42 12.75 0.32 -8.06
N LEU A 43 13.84 -0.46 -8.04
CA LEU A 43 15.20 0.03 -8.28
C LEU A 43 15.44 0.23 -9.78
N GLN A 44 16.43 1.06 -10.13
CA GLN A 44 16.81 1.31 -11.54
C GLN A 44 17.18 0.02 -12.29
N GLU A 45 17.82 -0.93 -11.61
CA GLU A 45 18.14 -2.22 -12.22
C GLU A 45 16.90 -3.06 -12.55
N GLU A 46 15.91 -3.02 -11.66
CA GLU A 46 14.63 -3.71 -11.86
C GLU A 46 13.86 -3.09 -13.03
N LEU A 47 13.88 -1.77 -13.17
CA LEU A 47 13.27 -1.07 -14.30
C LEU A 47 13.91 -1.46 -15.65
N ARG A 48 15.23 -1.70 -15.67
CA ARG A 48 15.94 -2.16 -16.88
C ARG A 48 15.56 -3.59 -17.27
N ARG A 49 15.37 -4.48 -16.29
CA ARG A 49 15.00 -5.89 -16.53
C ARG A 49 13.49 -6.10 -16.71
N ASN A 50 12.68 -5.23 -16.11
CA ASN A 50 11.23 -5.32 -16.10
C ASN A 50 10.59 -3.92 -16.16
N ILE A 51 10.33 -3.43 -17.37
CA ILE A 51 9.71 -2.12 -17.58
C ILE A 51 8.28 -2.03 -17.01
N ARG A 52 7.59 -3.16 -16.85
CA ARG A 52 6.24 -3.20 -16.27
C ARG A 52 6.23 -2.84 -14.79
N ALA A 53 7.38 -2.93 -14.12
CA ALA A 53 7.52 -2.53 -12.73
C ALA A 53 7.51 -1.01 -12.53
N ARG A 54 7.63 -0.18 -13.58
CA ARG A 54 7.83 1.28 -13.44
C ARG A 54 6.86 2.01 -12.51
N SER A 55 5.60 1.55 -12.48
CA SER A 55 4.54 2.17 -11.69
C SER A 55 4.27 1.44 -10.38
N ALA A 56 5.03 0.38 -10.09
CA ALA A 56 4.86 -0.42 -8.89
C ALA A 56 5.16 0.40 -7.64
N LYS A 57 4.21 0.37 -6.71
CA LYS A 57 4.32 0.93 -5.37
C LYS A 57 3.99 -0.17 -4.37
N MET A 58 4.92 -0.46 -3.48
CA MET A 58 4.75 -1.46 -2.44
C MET A 58 4.54 -0.77 -1.08
N ARG A 59 3.42 -1.10 -0.43
CA ARG A 59 3.12 -0.71 0.95
C ARG A 59 3.09 -1.96 1.81
N VAL A 60 3.65 -1.88 3.01
CA VAL A 60 3.76 -3.01 3.94
C VAL A 60 3.12 -2.61 5.26
N PHE A 61 2.24 -3.47 5.75
CA PHE A 61 1.52 -3.30 7.00
C PHE A 61 1.77 -4.52 7.87
N GLU A 62 1.97 -4.30 9.16
CA GLU A 62 2.11 -5.30 10.20
C GLU A 62 0.81 -5.34 11.01
N LYS A 63 0.32 -6.54 11.35
CA LYS A 63 -0.84 -6.69 12.24
C LYS A 63 -0.36 -6.58 13.69
N LEU A 64 -1.04 -5.75 14.48
CA LEU A 64 -0.82 -5.58 15.92
C LEU A 64 -1.69 -6.56 16.74
#